data_AF-X1LMF9-F1
#
_entry.id   AF-X1LMF9-F1
#
_cell.length_a   1.000
_cell.length_b   1.000
_cell.length_c   1.000
_cell.angle_alpha   90.00
_cell.angle_beta   90.00
_cell.angle_gamma   90.00
#
_symmetry.space_group_name_H-M   'P 1'
#
loop_
_entity.id
_entity.type
_entity.pdbx_description
1 polymer ?
#
loop_
_entity_poly.entity_id
_entity_poly.type
_entity_poly.pdbx_seq_one_letter_code
_entity_poly.pdbx_strand_id
1 'polypeptide(L)' 'MQDLIKEFMAQKRFAVVGATTDTKKYGNEIFRNLTSRGYEVYPVNPRLKELEGTKCRLSY' A
#
# COMPACT_ATOMS: atom_id res chain seq x y z
N MET A 1 -24.43 4.22 5.80
CA MET A 1 -23.50 3.21 5.25
C MET A 1 -22.82 3.67 3.97
N GLN A 2 -23.55 4.34 3.05
CA GLN A 2 -22.98 4.90 1.81
C GLN A 2 -21.90 5.99 2.08
N ASP A 3 -22.09 6.84 3.09
CA ASP A 3 -21.13 7.90 3.45
C ASP A 3 -19.76 7.36 3.89
N LEU A 4 -19.71 6.32 4.73
CA LEU A 4 -18.45 5.72 5.18
C LEU A 4 -17.59 5.20 4.01
N ILE A 5 -18.24 4.60 3.01
CA ILE A 5 -17.54 4.08 1.82
C ILE A 5 -16.97 5.24 1.01
N LYS A 6 -17.73 6.34 0.90
CA LYS A 6 -17.29 7.56 0.22
C LYS A 6 -16.12 8.22 0.93
N GLU A 7 -16.18 8.33 2.26
CA GLU A 7 -15.07 8.85 3.08
C GLU A 7 -13.82 7.97 2.97
N PHE A 8 -13.98 6.65 2.95
CA PHE A 8 -12.87 5.72 2.75
C PHE A 8 -12.26 5.85 1.35
N MET A 9 -13.08 5.95 0.30
CA MET A 9 -12.63 6.16 -1.08
C MET A 9 -12.01 7.55 -1.30
N ALA A 10 -12.36 8.54 -0.46
CA ALA A 10 -11.78 9.88 -0.48
C ALA A 10 -10.38 9.95 0.16
N GLN A 11 -9.95 8.90 0.87
CA GLN A 11 -8.57 8.81 1.35
C GLN A 11 -7.60 8.77 0.17
N LYS A 12 -6.62 9.68 0.19
CA LYS A 12 -5.57 9.75 -0.83
C LYS A 12 -4.36 8.86 -0.50
N ARG A 13 -4.25 8.44 0.77
CA ARG A 13 -3.07 7.76 1.32
C ARG A 13 -3.47 6.42 1.90
N PHE A 14 -2.80 5.36 1.48
CA PHE A 14 -3.03 4.00 1.96
C PHE A 14 -1.73 3.38 2.45
N ALA A 15 -1.77 2.69 3.59
CA ALA A 15 -0.65 1.88 4.06
C ALA A 15 -0.92 0.40 3.76
N VAL A 16 -0.03 -0.25 3.02
CA VAL A 16 -0.13 -1.68 2.69
C VAL A 16 0.79 -2.46 3.62
N VAL A 17 0.20 -3.11 4.61
CA VAL A 17 0.92 -3.98 5.54
C VAL A 17 1.18 -5.33 4.88
N GLY A 18 2.42 -5.81 4.94
CA GLY A 18 2.85 -7.02 4.24
C GLY A 18 3.19 -6.78 2.77
N ALA A 19 3.42 -5.53 2.38
CA ALA A 19 3.92 -5.18 1.06
C ALA A 19 5.23 -5.93 0.77
N THR A 20 5.34 -6.50 -0.42
CA THR A 20 6.42 -7.40 -0.81
C THR A 20 6.77 -7.20 -2.27
N THR A 21 8.02 -7.41 -2.64
CA THR A 21 8.47 -7.39 -4.04
C THR A 21 8.03 -8.63 -4.81
N ASP A 22 7.59 -9.67 -4.10
CA ASP A 22 7.18 -10.93 -4.70
C ASP A 22 5.82 -10.79 -5.39
N THR A 23 5.80 -10.90 -6.72
CA THR A 23 4.59 -10.76 -7.54
C THR A 23 3.58 -11.88 -7.36
N LYS A 24 3.93 -13.01 -6.72
CA LYS A 24 2.94 -14.05 -6.37
C LYS A 24 2.15 -13.71 -5.12
N LYS A 25 2.57 -12.71 -4.35
CA LYS A 25 1.90 -12.30 -3.12
C LYS A 25 0.99 -11.11 -3.35
N TYR A 26 -0.20 -11.19 -2.76
CA TYR A 26 -1.22 -10.13 -2.80
C TYR A 26 -0.72 -8.75 -2.35
N GLY A 27 0.24 -8.70 -1.41
CA GLY A 27 0.82 -7.44 -0.95
C GLY A 27 1.49 -6.62 -2.06
N ASN A 28 2.05 -7.28 -3.08
CA ASN A 28 2.64 -6.60 -4.24
C ASN A 28 1.55 -6.13 -5.21
N GLU A 29 0.58 -6.99 -5.50
CA GLU A 29 -0.50 -6.69 -6.43
C GLU A 29 -1.34 -5.50 -5.96
N ILE A 30 -1.70 -5.48 -4.67
CA ILE A 30 -2.46 -4.38 -4.06
C ILE A 30 -1.65 -3.07 -4.11
N PHE A 31 -0.37 -3.13 -3.74
CA PHE A 31 0.53 -1.97 -3.77
C PHE A 31 0.62 -1.39 -5.18
N ARG A 32 0.88 -2.24 -6.17
CA ARG A 32 1.02 -1.83 -7.57
C ARG A 32 -0.28 -1.29 -8.15
N ASN A 33 -1.42 -1.92 -7.85
CA ASN A 33 -2.73 -1.47 -8.34
C ASN A 33 -3.12 -0.12 -7.73
N LEU A 34 -2.85 0.12 -6.44
CA LEU A 34 -3.11 1.40 -5.79
C LEU A 34 -2.16 2.51 -6.31
N THR A 35 -0.86 2.21 -6.41
CA THR A 35 0.15 3.12 -6.98
C THR A 35 -0.18 3.49 -8.43
N SER A 36 -0.55 2.49 -9.26
CA SER A 36 -0.90 2.71 -10.66
C SER A 36 -2.16 3.57 -10.84
N ARG A 37 -3.03 3.61 -9.84
CA ARG A 37 -4.22 4.47 -9.82
C ARG A 37 -3.92 5.89 -9.31
N GLY A 38 -2.68 6.18 -8.96
CA GLY A 38 -2.24 7.50 -8.49
C GLY A 38 -2.49 7.76 -7.00
N TYR A 39 -2.77 6.71 -6.21
CA TYR A 39 -2.86 6.84 -4.76
C TYR A 39 -1.46 6.85 -4.13
N GLU A 40 -1.31 7.57 -3.02
CA GLU A 40 -0.08 7.54 -2.22
C GLU A 40 -0.08 6.25 -1.38
N VAL A 41 0.74 5.28 -1.77
CA VAL A 41 0.80 3.99 -1.08
C VAL A 41 2.09 3.86 -0.28
N TYR A 42 1.97 3.59 1.01
CA TYR A 42 3.08 3.38 1.93
C TYR A 42 3.24 1.89 2.22
N PRO A 43 4.31 1.23 1.74
CA PRO A 43 4.55 -0.17 2.03
C PRO A 43 5.06 -0.31 3.47
N VAL A 44 4.48 -1.23 4.23
CA VAL A 44 4.84 -1.51 5.61
C VAL A 44 5.26 -2.97 5.73
N ASN A 45 6.55 -3.20 5.90
CA ASN A 45 7.11 -4.54 6.03
C ASN A 45 8.48 -4.47 6.75
N PRO A 46 8.64 -5.09 7.92
CA PRO A 46 9.90 -5.05 8.66
C PRO A 46 11.07 -5.77 7.94
N ARG A 47 10.76 -6.65 6.98
CA ARG A 47 11.77 -7.40 6.22
C ARG A 47 12.21 -6.71 4.93
N LEU A 48 11.49 -5.68 4.49
CA LEU A 48 11.76 -4.96 3.25
C LEU A 48 12.19 -3.55 3.59
N LYS A 49 13.27 -3.07 2.96
CA LYS A 49 13.74 -1.70 3.15
C LYS A 49 13.07 -0.74 2.17
N GLU A 50 12.81 -1.20 0.95
CA GLU A 50 12.34 -0.38 -0.17
C GLU A 50 11.47 -1.23 -1.10
N LEU A 51 10.37 -0.66 -1.61
CA LEU A 51 9.48 -1.29 -2.58
C LEU A 51 9.12 -0.28 -3.68
N GLU A 52 9.48 -0.59 -4.93
CA GLU A 52 9.30 0.26 -6.14
C GLU A 52 9.67 1.74 -5.94
N GLY A 53 10.77 2.03 -5.22
CA GLY A 53 11.23 3.39 -4.95
C GLY A 53 10.58 4.08 -3.75
N THR A 54 9.62 3.43 -3.09
CA THR A 54 9.03 3.91 -1.83
C THR A 54 9.72 3.27 -0.64
N LYS A 55 10.19 4.09 0.31
CA LYS A 55 10.79 3.60 1.55
C LYS A 55 9.77 2.83 2.36
N CYS A 56 10.10 1.59 2.68
CA CYS A 56 9.26 0.73 3.48
C CYS A 56 9.47 1.06 4.95
N ARG A 57 8.38 1.31 5.69
CA ARG A 57 8.46 1.68 7.11
C ARG A 57 8.37 0.42 7.96
N LEU A 58 9.29 0.28 8.91
CA LEU A 58 9.13 -0.68 10.01
C LEU A 58 7.92 -0.24 10.84
N SER A 59 6.93 -1.12 10.99
CA SER A 59 6.04 -1.04 12.15
C SER A 59 6.85 -1.47 13.37
N TYR A 60 7.09 -0.51 14.27
CA TYR A 60 7.60 -0.76 15.62
C TYR A 60 6.43 -1.00 16.57
#